data_AF-A0A0M8P503-F1
#
_entry.id   AF-A0A0M8P503-F1
#
_cell.length_a   1.000
_cell.length_b   1.000
_cell.length_c   1.000
_cell.angle_alpha   90.00
_cell.angle_beta   90.00
_cell.angle_gamma   90.00
#
_symmetry.space_group_name_H-M   'P 1'
#
loop_
_entity.id
_entity.type
_entity.pdbx_description
1 polymer ?
#
loop_
_entity_poly.entity_id
_entity_poly.type
_entity_poly.pdbx_seq_one_letter_code
_entity_poly.pdbx_strand_id
1 'polypeptide(L)'
;MYFPYLTAEIKCGNQALDFADRQNTHSMCIALRAVVSLCQAAGCTEEVHRRILGFSISHDLGGLRIYGYYPEIDDGKVSFYRWPVAQPNIWAKETRWTCYQFVENLDREFLPIHTHRLMRILEEVPDPDEDGFGVDVDEPDSLVSMVGSQERPGYRRAASSQNRGLQPELRMMIQTLQQQLTEQKEREEKLLAQLEQQKLREEKREVEQKERDDKREAEQKELQGKLLTLLGQKDKSK
;
A
#
# COMPACT_ATOMS: atom_id res chain seq x y z
N MET A 1 10.08 12.58 5.40
CA MET A 1 9.31 13.01 6.59
C MET A 1 9.79 12.15 7.75
N TYR A 2 10.26 12.74 8.85
CA TYR A 2 10.91 11.97 9.93
C TYR A 2 9.92 11.28 10.87
N PHE A 3 8.74 11.87 11.09
CA PHE A 3 7.67 11.32 11.92
C PHE A 3 6.33 11.36 11.16
N PRO A 4 6.09 10.45 10.21
CA PRO A 4 4.81 10.37 9.51
C PRO A 4 3.73 9.80 10.44
N TYR A 5 2.59 10.48 10.52
CA TYR A 5 1.46 10.15 11.41
C TYR A 5 0.31 9.43 10.68
N LEU A 6 0.31 9.41 9.35
CA LEU A 6 -0.71 8.78 8.52
C LEU A 6 -0.04 7.99 7.39
N THR A 7 -0.50 6.77 7.16
CA THR A 7 -0.18 5.97 5.98
C THR A 7 -1.46 5.60 5.23
N ALA A 8 -1.39 5.51 3.90
CA ALA A 8 -2.53 5.13 3.08
C ALA A 8 -2.07 4.19 1.97
N GLU A 9 -2.75 3.06 1.82
CA GLU A 9 -2.45 2.05 0.82
C GLU A 9 -3.73 1.64 0.09
N ILE A 10 -3.69 1.77 -1.23
CA ILE A 10 -4.79 1.37 -2.13
C ILE A 10 -4.31 0.14 -2.90
N LYS A 11 -5.08 -0.94 -2.84
CA LYS A 11 -4.79 -2.20 -3.54
C LYS A 11 -6.01 -2.67 -4.32
N CYS A 12 -5.81 -3.55 -5.29
CA CYS A 12 -6.86 -4.16 -6.07
C CYS A 12 -6.66 -5.70 -6.17
N GLY A 13 -7.69 -6.41 -6.61
CA GLY A 13 -7.67 -7.87 -6.70
C GLY A 13 -7.91 -8.59 -5.38
N ASN A 14 -7.69 -9.91 -5.37
CA ASN A 14 -7.96 -10.75 -4.21
C ASN A 14 -7.02 -10.40 -3.03
N GLN A 15 -7.58 -10.35 -1.81
CA GLN A 15 -6.85 -9.99 -0.57
C GLN A 15 -6.24 -8.57 -0.56
N ALA A 16 -6.73 -7.66 -1.41
CA ALA A 16 -6.26 -6.27 -1.51
C ALA A 16 -6.08 -5.58 -0.15
N LEU A 17 -7.12 -5.58 0.70
CA LEU A 17 -7.08 -4.98 2.03
C LEU A 17 -6.02 -5.64 2.95
N ASP A 18 -5.78 -6.94 2.85
CA ASP A 18 -4.81 -7.62 3.70
C ASP A 18 -3.36 -7.31 3.27
N PHE A 19 -3.13 -7.03 1.98
CA PHE A 19 -1.84 -6.52 1.50
C PHE A 19 -1.63 -5.05 1.87
N ALA A 20 -2.67 -4.21 1.75
CA ALA A 20 -2.65 -2.83 2.22
C ALA A 20 -2.34 -2.77 3.72
N ASP A 21 -3.07 -3.54 4.53
CA ASP A 21 -2.91 -3.67 5.97
C ASP A 21 -1.48 -4.04 6.39
N ARG A 22 -0.83 -4.97 5.66
CA ARG A 22 0.56 -5.38 5.94
C ARG A 22 1.55 -4.26 5.64
N GLN A 23 1.42 -3.59 4.50
CA GLN A 23 2.32 -2.49 4.10
C GLN A 23 2.15 -1.27 5.00
N ASN A 24 0.90 -0.87 5.27
CA ASN A 24 0.55 0.14 6.25
C ASN A 24 1.13 -0.16 7.64
N THR A 25 0.99 -1.40 8.13
CA THR A 25 1.54 -1.82 9.42
C THR A 25 3.07 -1.76 9.44
N HIS A 26 3.75 -2.19 8.37
CA HIS A 26 5.21 -2.09 8.28
C HIS A 26 5.69 -0.62 8.34
N SER A 27 5.13 0.25 7.50
CA SER A 27 5.48 1.67 7.45
C SER A 27 5.19 2.38 8.78
N MET A 28 4.06 2.07 9.41
CA MET A 28 3.68 2.68 10.68
C MET A 28 4.53 2.15 11.86
N CYS A 29 4.95 0.88 11.85
CA CYS A 29 5.93 0.39 12.83
C CYS A 29 7.29 1.11 12.70
N ILE A 30 7.74 1.46 11.49
CA ILE A 30 8.96 2.26 11.30
C ILE A 30 8.76 3.67 11.88
N ALA A 31 7.62 4.31 11.59
CA ALA A 31 7.28 5.64 12.12
C ALA A 31 7.25 5.67 13.66
N LEU A 32 6.53 4.73 14.27
CA LEU A 32 6.43 4.62 15.73
C LEU A 32 7.77 4.27 16.39
N ARG A 33 8.63 3.46 15.74
CA ARG A 33 10.00 3.23 16.22
C ARG A 33 10.79 4.53 16.31
N ALA A 34 10.70 5.40 15.31
CA ALA A 34 11.37 6.70 15.35
C ALA A 34 10.87 7.57 16.52
N VAL A 35 9.54 7.64 16.74
CA VAL A 35 8.98 8.38 17.87
C VAL A 35 9.42 7.79 19.21
N VAL A 36 9.39 6.46 19.37
CA VAL A 36 9.82 5.82 20.63
C VAL A 36 11.31 6.03 20.88
N SER A 37 12.17 5.93 19.86
CA SER A 37 13.60 6.21 20.01
C SER A 37 13.89 7.68 20.38
N LEU A 38 13.11 8.63 19.87
CA LEU A 38 13.16 10.02 20.31
C LEU A 38 12.77 10.14 21.80
N CYS A 39 11.69 9.47 22.22
CA CYS A 39 11.26 9.46 23.64
C CYS A 39 12.27 8.77 24.57
N GLN A 40 13.00 7.77 24.06
CA GLN A 40 14.07 7.10 24.81
C GLN A 40 15.27 8.02 25.01
N ALA A 41 15.66 8.80 24.00
CA ALA A 41 16.72 9.80 24.10
C ALA A 41 16.37 10.93 25.08
N ALA A 42 15.10 11.35 25.11
CA ALA A 42 14.57 12.34 26.05
C ALA A 42 14.11 11.76 27.41
N GLY A 43 14.34 10.48 27.70
CA GLY A 43 13.97 9.83 28.97
C GLY A 43 12.46 9.78 29.29
N CYS A 44 11.57 9.98 28.31
CA CYS A 44 10.14 10.25 28.51
C CYS A 44 9.20 9.18 27.91
N THR A 45 9.59 7.89 27.95
CA THR A 45 8.84 6.79 27.32
C THR A 45 7.37 6.64 27.76
N GLU A 46 7.05 7.05 28.99
CA GLU A 46 5.69 7.02 29.54
C GLU A 46 4.71 7.94 28.78
N GLU A 47 5.21 8.95 28.07
CA GLU A 47 4.35 9.82 27.27
C GLU A 47 3.75 9.12 26.05
N VAL A 48 4.39 8.05 25.58
CA VAL A 48 4.02 7.33 24.37
C VAL A 48 3.51 5.90 24.62
N HIS A 49 3.81 5.31 25.78
CA HIS A 49 3.29 4.01 26.19
C HIS A 49 1.75 3.96 26.04
N ARG A 50 1.26 3.00 25.25
CA ARG A 50 -0.15 2.77 24.89
C ARG A 50 -0.91 3.97 24.32
N ARG A 51 -0.22 5.01 23.83
CA ARG A 51 -0.84 6.16 23.14
C ARG A 51 -0.87 5.96 21.63
N ILE A 52 -1.97 6.36 21.00
CA ILE A 52 -2.03 6.39 19.53
C ILE A 52 -1.09 7.49 19.01
N LEU A 53 -0.14 7.09 18.16
CA LEU A 53 0.88 7.95 17.56
C LEU A 53 0.72 8.14 16.06
N GLY A 54 -0.03 7.26 15.40
CA GLY A 54 -0.33 7.38 13.99
C GLY A 54 -1.45 6.45 13.55
N PHE A 55 -1.88 6.60 12.31
CA PHE A 55 -3.04 5.91 11.75
C PHE A 55 -2.73 5.37 10.36
N SER A 56 -3.47 4.35 9.93
CA SER A 56 -3.43 3.89 8.54
C SER A 56 -4.81 3.74 7.93
N ILE A 57 -4.86 3.93 6.62
CA ILE A 57 -6.04 3.74 5.79
C ILE A 57 -5.70 2.70 4.72
N SER A 58 -6.42 1.58 4.75
CA SER A 58 -6.35 0.53 3.73
C SER A 58 -7.62 0.61 2.87
N HIS A 59 -7.48 0.64 1.55
CA HIS A 59 -8.59 0.80 0.61
C HIS A 59 -8.52 -0.24 -0.52
N ASP A 60 -9.66 -0.79 -0.91
CA ASP A 60 -9.82 -1.57 -2.15
C ASP A 60 -11.06 -1.13 -2.94
N LEU A 61 -11.52 -1.91 -3.92
CA LEU A 61 -12.72 -1.54 -4.70
C LEU A 61 -14.03 -1.57 -3.86
N GLY A 62 -14.07 -2.37 -2.79
CA GLY A 62 -15.28 -2.70 -2.04
C GLY A 62 -15.38 -2.04 -0.67
N GLY A 63 -14.26 -1.68 -0.04
CA GLY A 63 -14.25 -1.24 1.35
C GLY A 63 -13.00 -0.49 1.80
N LEU A 64 -13.08 -0.06 3.06
CA LEU A 64 -12.10 0.76 3.75
C LEU A 64 -11.82 0.14 5.13
N ARG A 65 -10.56 0.13 5.56
CA ARG A 65 -10.19 -0.15 6.95
C ARG A 65 -9.32 0.98 7.48
N ILE A 66 -9.66 1.49 8.67
CA ILE A 66 -8.90 2.51 9.38
C ILE A 66 -8.37 1.89 10.67
N TYR A 67 -7.06 2.02 10.91
CA TYR A 67 -6.39 1.55 12.12
C TYR A 67 -5.65 2.70 12.81
N GLY A 68 -5.64 2.71 14.14
CA GLY A 68 -4.74 3.53 14.96
C GLY A 68 -3.62 2.66 15.52
N TYR A 69 -2.41 3.20 15.66
CA TYR A 69 -1.22 2.46 16.06
C TYR A 69 -0.61 3.05 17.31
N TYR A 70 -0.17 2.18 18.22
CA TYR A 70 0.43 2.55 19.49
C TYR A 70 1.60 1.60 19.84
N PRO A 71 2.64 2.11 20.51
CA PRO A 71 3.65 1.27 21.14
C PRO A 71 3.17 0.80 22.51
N GLU A 72 3.65 -0.36 22.94
CA GLU A 72 3.61 -0.82 24.33
C GLU A 72 5.06 -0.99 24.77
N ILE A 73 5.40 -0.41 25.92
CA ILE A 73 6.76 -0.34 26.43
C ILE A 73 6.75 -0.94 27.83
N ASP A 74 7.23 -2.18 27.95
CA ASP A 74 7.30 -2.92 29.20
C ASP A 74 8.76 -3.33 29.44
N ASP A 75 9.34 -2.90 30.57
CA ASP A 75 10.69 -3.30 31.01
C ASP A 75 11.78 -3.15 29.90
N GLY A 76 11.79 -2.00 29.24
CA GLY A 76 12.70 -1.67 28.12
C GLY A 76 12.37 -2.34 26.78
N LYS A 77 11.45 -3.33 26.74
CA LYS A 77 10.99 -3.98 25.51
C LYS A 77 9.85 -3.18 24.87
N VAL A 78 10.03 -2.83 23.60
CA VAL A 78 9.01 -2.12 22.81
C VAL A 78 8.31 -3.08 21.86
N SER A 79 6.99 -3.16 21.96
CA SER A 79 6.10 -3.88 21.04
C SER A 79 5.17 -2.88 20.33
N PHE A 80 4.71 -3.19 19.11
CA PHE A 80 3.85 -2.28 18.34
C PHE A 80 2.54 -2.96 17.98
N TYR A 81 1.43 -2.27 18.23
CA TYR A 81 0.08 -2.79 18.05
C TYR A 81 -0.77 -1.86 17.19
N ARG A 82 -1.86 -2.40 16.67
CA ARG A 82 -2.88 -1.68 15.92
C ARG A 82 -4.26 -1.92 16.51
N TRP A 83 -5.06 -0.88 16.57
CA TRP A 83 -6.45 -0.89 17.00
C TRP A 83 -7.37 -0.62 15.79
N PRO A 84 -8.40 -1.44 15.52
CA PRO A 84 -9.38 -1.15 14.47
C PRO A 84 -10.24 0.05 14.87
N VAL A 85 -10.10 1.17 14.14
CA VAL A 85 -10.85 2.41 14.40
C VAL A 85 -12.20 2.39 13.67
N ALA A 86 -12.21 2.05 12.39
CA ALA A 86 -13.42 1.97 11.59
C ALA A 86 -13.25 1.05 10.37
N GLN A 87 -14.34 0.41 9.93
CA GLN A 87 -14.40 -0.34 8.67
C GLN A 87 -15.70 -0.01 7.93
N PRO A 88 -15.87 1.22 7.41
CA PRO A 88 -17.11 1.66 6.80
C PRO A 88 -17.36 1.00 5.44
N ASN A 89 -18.64 0.78 5.11
CA ASN A 89 -19.05 0.46 3.76
C ASN A 89 -19.04 1.75 2.91
N ILE A 90 -18.09 1.87 1.98
CA ILE A 90 -17.94 3.06 1.12
C ILE A 90 -19.12 3.27 0.17
N TRP A 91 -19.91 2.22 -0.11
CA TRP A 91 -21.09 2.26 -0.96
C TRP A 91 -22.37 2.70 -0.24
N ALA A 92 -22.38 2.69 1.09
CA ALA A 92 -23.49 3.19 1.89
C ALA A 92 -23.47 4.72 1.98
N LYS A 93 -24.62 5.37 1.79
CA LYS A 93 -24.73 6.84 1.64
C LYS A 93 -24.28 7.59 2.90
N GLU A 94 -24.45 6.94 4.05
CA GLU A 94 -24.22 7.43 5.40
C GLU A 94 -22.71 7.47 5.71
N THR A 95 -21.96 6.48 5.22
CA THR A 95 -20.53 6.28 5.52
C THR A 95 -19.58 6.57 4.34
N ARG A 96 -20.12 6.96 3.18
CA ARG A 96 -19.33 7.30 1.97
C ARG A 96 -18.24 8.35 2.23
N TRP A 97 -18.49 9.32 3.11
CA TRP A 97 -17.57 10.41 3.41
C TRP A 97 -16.67 10.17 4.63
N THR A 98 -16.80 9.01 5.32
CA THR A 98 -16.07 8.73 6.56
C THR A 98 -14.55 8.82 6.40
N CYS A 99 -14.00 8.39 5.26
CA CYS A 99 -12.56 8.50 4.99
C CYS A 99 -12.10 9.97 4.96
N TYR A 100 -12.82 10.82 4.21
CA TYR A 100 -12.53 12.24 4.07
C TYR A 100 -12.63 12.96 5.43
N GLN A 101 -13.74 12.77 6.13
CA GLN A 101 -13.96 13.37 7.45
C GLN A 101 -12.93 12.89 8.48
N PHE A 102 -12.49 11.63 8.39
CA PHE A 102 -11.45 11.12 9.26
C PHE A 102 -10.11 11.84 9.02
N VAL A 103 -9.66 11.96 7.76
CA VAL A 103 -8.41 12.68 7.43
C VAL A 103 -8.51 14.16 7.78
N GLU A 104 -9.63 14.83 7.49
CA GLU A 104 -9.87 16.24 7.85
C GLU A 104 -9.75 16.46 9.37
N ASN A 105 -10.39 15.62 10.18
CA ASN A 105 -10.27 15.70 11.65
C ASN A 105 -8.87 15.33 12.14
N LEU A 106 -8.16 14.45 11.46
CA LEU A 106 -6.80 14.06 11.79
C LEU A 106 -5.83 15.23 11.57
N ASP A 107 -5.90 15.89 10.41
CA ASP A 107 -5.07 17.06 10.10
C ASP A 107 -5.43 18.29 10.96
N ARG A 108 -6.71 18.43 11.32
CA ARG A 108 -7.21 19.56 12.13
C ARG A 108 -6.91 19.42 13.62
N GLU A 109 -7.10 18.24 14.20
CA GLU A 109 -7.04 18.03 15.65
C GLU A 109 -5.81 17.19 16.06
N PHE A 110 -5.55 16.05 15.39
CA PHE A 110 -4.48 15.14 15.80
C PHE A 110 -3.09 15.66 15.42
N LEU A 111 -2.92 16.18 14.20
CA LEU A 111 -1.63 16.66 13.71
C LEU A 111 -1.03 17.77 14.60
N PRO A 112 -1.74 18.87 14.96
CA PRO A 112 -1.18 19.88 15.86
C PRO A 112 -0.76 19.31 17.22
N ILE A 113 -1.56 18.41 17.80
CA ILE A 113 -1.26 17.75 19.08
C ILE A 113 -0.02 16.84 18.95
N HIS A 114 0.12 16.13 17.83
CA HIS A 114 1.25 15.24 17.58
C HIS A 114 2.53 16.03 17.31
N THR A 115 2.48 17.08 16.48
CA THR A 115 3.62 17.98 16.24
C THR A 115 4.07 18.66 17.52
N HIS A 116 3.16 19.23 18.32
CA HIS A 116 3.54 19.87 19.57
C HIS A 116 4.18 18.88 20.56
N ARG A 117 3.67 17.64 20.65
CA ARG A 117 4.29 16.56 21.41
C ARG A 117 5.72 16.27 20.94
N LEU A 118 5.93 16.12 19.63
CA LEU A 118 7.26 15.83 19.07
C LEU A 118 8.25 16.98 19.31
N MET A 119 7.83 18.23 19.15
CA MET A 119 8.69 19.39 19.41
C MET A 119 9.09 19.47 20.88
N ARG A 120 8.13 19.32 21.81
CA ARG A 120 8.44 19.30 23.25
C ARG A 120 9.39 18.17 23.62
N ILE A 121 9.21 16.97 23.08
CA ILE A 121 10.13 15.85 23.35
C ILE A 121 11.52 16.12 22.75
N LEU A 122 11.61 16.77 21.58
CA LEU A 122 12.87 17.14 20.96
C LEU A 122 13.65 18.20 21.76
N GLU A 123 12.95 19.11 22.44
CA GLU A 123 13.53 20.11 23.36
C GLU A 123 14.14 19.48 24.63
N GLU A 124 13.71 18.26 24.99
CA GLU A 124 14.19 17.51 26.17
C GLU A 124 15.30 16.50 25.82
N VAL A 125 15.73 16.42 24.55
CA VAL A 125 16.87 15.57 24.15
C VAL A 125 18.17 16.26 24.54
N PRO A 126 19.08 15.63 25.32
CA PRO A 126 20.36 16.22 25.67
C PRO A 126 21.22 16.54 24.44
N ASP A 127 21.94 17.66 24.48
CA ASP A 127 22.95 17.98 23.47
C ASP A 127 24.09 16.94 23.49
N PRO A 128 24.66 16.59 22.31
CA PRO A 128 25.60 15.47 22.17
C PRO A 128 27.00 15.69 22.80
N ASP A 129 27.24 16.83 23.45
CA ASP A 129 28.56 17.26 23.93
C ASP A 129 28.77 17.16 25.46
N GLU A 130 27.80 16.60 26.22
CA GLU A 130 27.93 16.40 27.68
C GLU A 130 28.55 15.03 28.08
N ASP A 131 28.78 14.10 27.14
CA ASP A 131 29.53 12.86 27.38
C ASP A 131 30.98 12.97 26.89
N GLY A 132 31.88 13.29 27.82
CA GLY A 132 33.28 13.59 27.51
C GLY A 132 34.08 12.42 26.95
N PHE A 133 34.36 12.46 25.64
CA PHE A 133 35.45 11.71 25.02
C PHE A 133 36.81 12.27 25.47
N GLY A 134 37.20 11.95 26.70
CA GLY A 134 38.57 12.11 27.20
C GLY A 134 39.53 11.18 26.45
N VAL A 135 39.93 11.59 25.25
CA VAL A 135 41.05 10.99 24.53
C VAL A 135 42.30 11.72 25.00
N ASP A 136 43.01 11.14 25.98
CA ASP A 136 44.30 11.65 26.41
C ASP A 136 45.27 11.70 25.22
N VAL A 137 45.69 12.91 24.86
CA VAL A 137 46.69 13.16 23.81
C VAL A 137 48.05 13.28 24.49
N ASP A 138 48.83 12.19 24.45
CA ASP A 138 50.26 12.25 24.74
C ASP A 138 51.07 11.45 23.70
N GLU A 139 51.90 12.20 22.98
CA GLU A 139 53.06 11.80 22.15
C GLU A 139 54.14 12.86 22.49
N PRO A 140 55.47 12.61 22.37
CA PRO A 140 56.03 11.72 21.34
C PRO A 140 57.35 10.96 21.66
N ASP A 141 57.70 10.09 20.69
CA ASP A 141 59.06 9.76 20.21
C ASP A 141 60.02 8.79 20.97
N SER A 142 60.97 8.25 20.16
CA SER A 142 62.18 7.46 20.45
C SER A 142 62.08 5.92 20.52
N LEU A 143 62.10 5.35 19.32
CA LEU A 143 62.52 4.00 18.91
C LEU A 143 63.75 3.43 19.67
N VAL A 144 63.84 2.09 19.84
CA VAL A 144 64.78 1.17 19.10
C VAL A 144 64.51 -0.32 19.45
N SER A 145 64.26 -1.12 18.40
CA SER A 145 64.48 -2.58 18.19
C SER A 145 64.25 -3.66 19.27
N MET A 146 63.44 -4.66 18.89
CA MET A 146 63.96 -6.03 18.63
C MET A 146 63.27 -6.65 17.40
N VAL A 147 63.98 -7.54 16.68
CA VAL A 147 63.62 -8.05 15.34
C VAL A 147 63.68 -9.59 15.28
N GLY A 148 62.82 -10.18 14.45
CA GLY A 148 62.79 -11.60 14.07
C GLY A 148 61.64 -12.35 14.75
N SER A 149 60.71 -13.01 14.07
CA SER A 149 60.54 -13.42 12.65
C SER A 149 59.03 -13.72 12.44
N GLN A 150 58.39 -13.86 11.27
CA GLN A 150 58.66 -13.78 9.81
C GLN A 150 57.28 -14.11 9.15
N GLU A 151 56.79 -13.61 8.01
CA GLU A 151 57.34 -12.84 6.86
C GLU A 151 56.27 -11.86 6.28
N ARG A 152 56.44 -11.41 5.03
CA ARG A 152 55.39 -10.86 4.14
C ARG A 152 55.51 -11.55 2.77
N PRO A 153 54.42 -11.76 2.02
CA PRO A 153 54.06 -10.77 0.98
C PRO A 153 52.53 -10.57 0.88
N GLY A 154 51.99 -9.49 0.34
CA GLY A 154 52.54 -8.45 -0.53
C GLY A 154 51.38 -7.92 -1.40
N TYR A 155 51.45 -6.66 -1.85
CA TYR A 155 50.33 -6.03 -2.57
C TYR A 155 49.89 -6.81 -3.81
N ARG A 156 48.59 -7.18 -3.87
CA ARG A 156 47.84 -7.26 -5.13
C ARG A 156 46.54 -6.49 -5.01
N ARG A 157 46.45 -5.40 -5.77
CA ARG A 157 45.20 -4.71 -6.07
C ARG A 157 44.35 -5.67 -6.92
N ALA A 158 43.38 -6.34 -6.31
CA ALA A 158 42.54 -7.31 -7.00
C ALA A 158 41.51 -6.58 -7.88
N ALA A 159 41.58 -6.82 -9.19
CA ALA A 159 40.57 -6.37 -10.13
C ALA A 159 39.23 -7.09 -9.90
N SER A 160 38.18 -6.54 -10.50
CA SER A 160 36.83 -7.11 -10.61
C SER A 160 36.83 -8.63 -10.78
N SER A 161 36.39 -9.36 -9.75
CA SER A 161 36.05 -10.79 -9.85
C SER A 161 34.54 -10.95 -9.95
N GLN A 162 34.10 -11.46 -11.10
CA GLN A 162 32.70 -11.78 -11.35
C GLN A 162 32.22 -12.93 -10.44
N ASN A 163 30.91 -12.97 -10.21
CA ASN A 163 30.17 -14.19 -9.86
C ASN A 163 30.63 -14.96 -8.60
N ARG A 164 30.49 -14.36 -7.41
CA ARG A 164 30.01 -15.16 -6.26
C ARG A 164 28.57 -15.57 -6.56
N GLY A 165 28.38 -16.82 -6.96
CA GLY A 165 27.07 -17.32 -7.37
C GLY A 165 26.04 -17.20 -6.27
N LEU A 166 24.85 -16.66 -6.61
CA LEU A 166 23.64 -16.74 -5.78
C LEU A 166 23.45 -18.18 -5.28
N GLN A 167 23.12 -18.32 -3.99
CA GLN A 167 22.89 -19.62 -3.35
C GLN A 167 21.88 -20.46 -4.17
N PRO A 168 22.04 -21.79 -4.25
CA PRO A 168 21.16 -22.64 -5.07
C PRO A 168 19.68 -22.47 -4.72
N GLU A 169 19.37 -22.38 -3.42
CA GLU A 169 18.04 -22.19 -2.87
C GLU A 169 17.41 -20.86 -3.33
N LEU A 170 18.18 -19.77 -3.30
CA LEU A 170 17.73 -18.45 -3.75
C LEU A 170 17.45 -18.44 -5.26
N ARG A 171 18.22 -19.19 -6.07
CA ARG A 171 17.92 -19.34 -7.51
C ARG A 171 16.65 -20.14 -7.75
N MET A 172 16.44 -21.26 -7.04
CA MET A 172 15.19 -22.01 -7.16
C MET A 172 14.00 -21.13 -6.77
N MET A 173 14.10 -20.38 -5.67
CA MET A 173 13.04 -19.47 -5.22
C MET A 173 12.73 -18.39 -6.27
N ILE A 174 13.75 -17.75 -6.84
CA ILE A 174 13.58 -16.76 -7.93
C ILE A 174 12.94 -17.42 -9.16
N GLN A 175 13.38 -18.61 -9.56
CA GLN A 175 12.83 -19.33 -10.71
C GLN A 175 11.36 -19.73 -10.49
N THR A 176 11.00 -20.19 -9.28
CA THR A 176 9.62 -20.51 -8.93
C THR A 176 8.74 -19.26 -8.91
N LEU A 177 9.22 -18.14 -8.37
CA LEU A 177 8.51 -16.85 -8.41
C LEU A 177 8.31 -16.33 -9.86
N GLN A 178 9.33 -16.45 -10.71
CA GLN A 178 9.24 -16.09 -12.12
C GLN A 178 8.21 -16.97 -12.85
N GLN A 179 8.20 -18.27 -12.59
CA GLN A 179 7.24 -19.20 -13.18
C GLN A 179 5.79 -18.92 -12.72
N GLN A 180 5.59 -18.62 -11.43
CA GLN A 180 4.29 -18.20 -10.90
C GLN A 180 3.80 -16.89 -11.55
N LEU A 181 4.69 -15.92 -11.77
CA LEU A 181 4.36 -14.67 -12.47
C LEU A 181 4.00 -14.89 -13.94
N THR A 182 4.69 -15.79 -14.66
CA THR A 182 4.32 -16.12 -16.05
C THR A 182 2.98 -16.85 -16.11
N GLU A 183 2.72 -17.79 -15.20
CA GLU A 183 1.43 -18.48 -15.13
C GLU A 183 0.28 -17.54 -14.77
N GLN A 184 0.50 -16.55 -13.88
CA GLN A 184 -0.52 -15.54 -13.59
C GLN A 184 -0.84 -14.70 -14.82
N LYS A 185 0.18 -14.19 -15.54
CA LYS A 185 -0.02 -13.42 -16.76
C LYS A 185 -0.79 -14.19 -17.84
N GLU A 186 -0.43 -15.45 -18.07
CA GLU A 186 -1.17 -16.30 -19.02
C GLU A 186 -2.63 -16.53 -18.61
N ARG A 187 -2.91 -16.66 -17.30
CA ARG A 187 -4.28 -16.83 -16.79
C ARG A 187 -5.09 -15.54 -16.96
N GLU A 188 -4.49 -14.38 -16.70
CA GLU A 188 -5.12 -13.07 -16.93
C GLU A 188 -5.39 -12.83 -18.42
N GLU A 189 -4.44 -13.13 -19.30
CA GLU A 189 -4.61 -13.00 -20.76
C GLU A 189 -5.73 -13.92 -21.28
N LYS A 190 -5.79 -15.18 -20.80
CA LYS A 190 -6.88 -16.11 -21.13
C LYS A 190 -8.25 -15.63 -20.63
N LEU A 191 -8.31 -14.99 -19.45
CA LEU A 191 -9.54 -14.39 -18.93
C LEU A 191 -9.99 -13.18 -19.77
N LEU A 192 -9.07 -12.29 -20.15
CA LEU A 192 -9.36 -11.14 -21.01
C LEU A 192 -9.88 -11.59 -22.38
N ALA A 193 -9.24 -12.57 -23.02
CA ALA A 193 -9.68 -13.13 -24.29
C ALA A 193 -11.07 -13.79 -24.21
N GLN A 194 -11.42 -14.44 -23.08
CA GLN A 194 -12.78 -14.95 -22.85
C GLN A 194 -13.81 -13.82 -22.71
N LEU A 195 -13.46 -12.75 -22.01
CA LEU A 195 -14.32 -11.58 -21.79
C LEU A 195 -14.59 -10.82 -23.09
N GLU A 196 -13.58 -10.68 -23.94
CA GLU A 196 -13.71 -10.11 -25.29
C GLU A 196 -14.59 -10.98 -26.20
N GLN A 197 -14.40 -12.32 -26.17
CA GLN A 197 -15.30 -13.25 -26.88
C GLN A 197 -16.74 -13.22 -26.37
N GLN A 198 -16.96 -12.96 -25.07
CA GLN A 198 -18.32 -12.78 -24.54
C GLN A 198 -18.96 -11.49 -25.08
N LYS A 199 -18.26 -10.35 -25.03
CA LYS A 199 -18.75 -9.08 -25.59
C LYS A 199 -19.11 -9.20 -27.08
N LEU A 200 -18.22 -9.79 -27.89
CA LEU A 200 -18.48 -10.03 -29.33
C LEU A 200 -19.67 -10.96 -29.59
N ARG A 201 -20.02 -11.84 -28.65
CA ARG A 201 -21.23 -12.69 -28.73
C ARG A 201 -22.49 -11.94 -28.30
N GLU A 202 -22.38 -11.02 -27.34
CA GLU A 202 -23.48 -10.17 -26.88
C GLU A 202 -23.82 -9.12 -27.93
N GLU A 203 -22.84 -8.39 -28.47
CA GLU A 203 -23.04 -7.42 -29.56
C GLU A 203 -23.72 -8.07 -30.79
N LYS A 204 -23.30 -9.30 -31.17
CA LYS A 204 -23.96 -10.05 -32.25
C LYS A 204 -25.41 -10.39 -31.94
N ARG A 205 -25.72 -10.77 -30.70
CA ARG A 205 -27.10 -11.04 -30.26
C ARG A 205 -27.94 -9.76 -30.28
N GLU A 206 -27.40 -8.62 -29.87
CA GLU A 206 -28.09 -7.33 -29.91
C GLU A 206 -28.39 -6.90 -31.36
N VAL A 207 -27.44 -7.10 -32.28
CA VAL A 207 -27.67 -6.84 -33.73
C VAL A 207 -28.74 -7.78 -34.29
N GLU A 208 -28.65 -9.09 -34.05
CA GLU A 208 -29.68 -10.05 -34.50
C GLU A 208 -31.06 -9.77 -33.88
N GLN A 209 -31.12 -9.32 -32.63
CA GLN A 209 -32.36 -8.93 -31.95
C GLN A 209 -32.97 -7.69 -32.64
N LYS A 210 -32.13 -6.68 -32.92
CA LYS A 210 -32.56 -5.44 -33.57
C LYS A 210 -33.07 -5.67 -34.98
N GLU A 211 -32.40 -6.50 -35.79
CA GLU A 211 -32.88 -6.87 -37.13
C GLU A 211 -34.25 -7.57 -37.09
N ARG A 212 -34.51 -8.41 -36.08
CA ARG A 212 -35.83 -9.03 -35.87
C ARG A 212 -36.88 -8.03 -35.44
N ASP A 213 -36.52 -7.01 -34.67
CA ASP A 213 -37.42 -5.96 -34.22
C ASP A 213 -37.79 -5.02 -35.37
N ASP A 214 -36.81 -4.54 -36.12
CA ASP A 214 -36.99 -3.71 -37.32
C ASP A 214 -37.88 -4.43 -38.37
N LYS A 215 -37.67 -5.74 -38.56
CA LYS A 215 -38.51 -6.55 -39.46
C LYS A 215 -39.96 -6.66 -38.96
N ARG A 216 -40.17 -6.88 -37.66
CA ARG A 216 -41.52 -6.92 -37.07
C ARG A 216 -42.25 -5.58 -37.20
N GLU A 217 -41.53 -4.47 -37.03
CA GLU A 217 -42.10 -3.12 -37.21
C GLU A 217 -42.49 -2.87 -38.68
N ALA A 218 -41.68 -3.32 -39.64
CA ALA A 218 -41.99 -3.22 -41.07
C ALA A 218 -43.25 -4.03 -41.45
N GLU A 219 -43.35 -5.29 -41.01
CA GLU A 219 -44.53 -6.14 -41.21
C GLU A 219 -45.79 -5.50 -40.58
N GLN A 220 -45.67 -4.91 -39.38
CA GLN A 220 -46.77 -4.25 -38.70
C GLN A 220 -47.24 -2.98 -39.43
N LYS A 221 -46.32 -2.17 -39.97
CA LYS A 221 -46.64 -1.01 -40.83
C LYS A 221 -47.34 -1.42 -42.13
N GLU A 222 -46.91 -2.50 -42.76
CA GLU A 222 -47.55 -3.03 -43.97
C GLU A 222 -49.00 -3.48 -43.70
N LEU A 223 -49.23 -4.18 -42.58
CA LEU A 223 -50.56 -4.59 -42.14
C LEU A 223 -51.47 -3.39 -41.82
N GLN A 224 -50.94 -2.35 -41.16
CA GLN A 224 -51.69 -1.10 -40.92
C GLN A 224 -52.07 -0.40 -42.23
N GLY A 225 -51.17 -0.32 -43.21
CA GLY A 225 -51.45 0.26 -44.53
C GLY A 225 -52.56 -0.50 -45.29
N LYS A 226 -52.52 -1.84 -45.25
CA LYS A 226 -53.58 -2.69 -45.83
C LYS A 226 -54.93 -2.46 -45.15
N LEU A 227 -54.96 -2.37 -43.81
CA LEU A 227 -56.17 -2.07 -43.04
C LEU A 227 -56.78 -0.71 -43.42
N LEU A 228 -55.94 0.33 -43.52
CA LEU A 228 -56.38 1.68 -43.89
C LEU A 228 -57.00 1.72 -45.28
N THR A 229 -56.40 0.98 -46.23
CA THR A 229 -56.88 0.86 -47.61
C THR A 229 -58.26 0.17 -47.67
N LEU A 230 -58.46 -0.89 -46.90
CA LEU A 230 -59.75 -1.60 -46.83
C LEU A 230 -60.86 -0.74 -46.21
N LEU A 231 -60.55 0.07 -45.19
CA LEU A 231 -61.52 1.01 -44.61
C LEU A 231 -61.91 2.11 -45.62
N GLY A 232 -60.95 2.71 -46.31
CA GLY A 232 -61.20 3.72 -47.34
C GLY A 232 -61.94 3.22 -48.59
N GLN A 233 -61.91 1.92 -48.87
CA GLN A 233 -62.78 1.29 -49.90
C GLN A 233 -64.21 1.10 -49.41
N LYS A 234 -64.40 0.80 -48.12
CA LYS A 234 -65.71 0.57 -47.51
C LYS A 234 -66.56 1.85 -47.42
N ASP A 235 -65.92 3.00 -47.21
CA ASP A 235 -66.59 4.31 -47.19
C ASP A 235 -66.96 4.82 -48.59
N LYS A 236 -66.43 4.23 -49.67
CA LYS A 236 -66.79 4.52 -51.08
C LYS A 236 -67.90 3.61 -51.64
N SER A 237 -68.47 2.73 -50.82
CA SER A 237 -69.56 1.80 -51.18
C SER A 237 -70.86 2.07 -50.40
N LYS A 238 -71.07 3.34 -50.03
CA LYS A 238 -72.34 3.90 -49.53
C LYS A 238 -72.69 5.12 -50.36
#